data_AF-A0A078KZR8-F1
#
_entry.id   AF-A0A078KZR8-F1
#
_cell.length_a   1.000
_cell.length_b   1.000
_cell.length_c   1.000
_cell.angle_alpha   90.00
_cell.angle_beta   90.00
_cell.angle_gamma   90.00
#
_symmetry.space_group_name_H-M   'P 1'
#
loop_
_entity.id
_entity.type
_entity.pdbx_description
1 polymer ?
#
loop_
_entity_poly.entity_id
_entity_poly.type
_entity_poly.pdbx_seq_one_letter_code
_entity_poly.pdbx_strand_id
1 'polypeptide(L)'
;MREWFKRFQSPNTAINFQLKGQTYKKSDFEYLASGSEKHVWKIKDTDQCFFLPNKVKGVWDDRIGAEKAILDFITELGLKTQQFEMIPMVAQEEGKPDATINVLVTKQLQSLCEEESLVIYNPKGLRDRVVGNPPNLRVLREQLRDPIFARKMLRQIVSEYAIAFTFQLPISIIQYTDDSQHFLLELPVNGSSEPPLIRYIFWDVVSDFSGSGWPLVPNLGLLKSGGESSYSSSPIRGLGHLANGVAVAITEMSNNDPNSDTTQTSTFEYCRLLEQDLTAALNDDDFLKQALAQAREKGLIYFNKNLDGLTSIPQDTFVPLIVMAISLENLAVVQRLLSSCPSQYLLDLSEPQMEEIRKASQGYEKSADAVGYLCAEKQRLTAENHRQLAEKLNNESAELKSRFLKEYELQWDADKASWCGIYSFFARSNVDENKSLRELVQHARGLSEQGSGKRSQEVMKRMGWLDENNEVTAEIGNYLSLG
;
A
#
# COMPACT_ATOMS: atom_id res chain seq x y z
N MET A 1 -14.27 -33.64 -3.81
CA MET A 1 -15.18 -32.83 -2.95
C MET A 1 -16.61 -33.38 -2.82
N ARG A 2 -17.49 -33.33 -3.84
CA ARG A 2 -18.90 -33.80 -3.68
C ARG A 2 -19.01 -35.23 -3.12
N GLU A 3 -18.19 -36.13 -3.66
CA GLU A 3 -18.14 -37.52 -3.19
C GLU A 3 -17.61 -37.64 -1.76
N TRP A 4 -16.61 -36.84 -1.40
CA TRP A 4 -16.10 -36.76 -0.03
C TRP A 4 -17.20 -36.35 0.96
N PHE A 5 -17.99 -35.33 0.61
CA PHE A 5 -19.12 -34.88 1.44
C PHE A 5 -20.21 -35.92 1.59
N LYS A 6 -20.56 -36.64 0.52
CA LYS A 6 -21.50 -37.77 0.60
C LYS A 6 -21.03 -38.81 1.61
N ARG A 7 -19.73 -39.12 1.61
CA ARG A 7 -19.11 -40.05 2.58
C ARG A 7 -19.13 -39.50 4.00
N PHE A 8 -18.75 -38.24 4.19
CA PHE A 8 -18.79 -37.58 5.50
C PHE A 8 -20.20 -37.48 6.08
N GLN A 9 -21.21 -37.25 5.26
CA GLN A 9 -22.62 -37.17 5.69
C GLN A 9 -23.29 -38.54 5.82
N SER A 10 -22.72 -39.59 5.23
CA SER A 10 -23.25 -40.96 5.29
C SER A 10 -23.42 -41.46 6.73
N PRO A 11 -24.44 -42.28 7.01
CA PRO A 11 -24.54 -43.04 8.25
C PRO A 11 -23.61 -44.27 8.27
N ASN A 12 -22.94 -44.61 7.16
CA ASN A 12 -22.04 -45.76 7.08
C ASN A 12 -20.81 -45.59 7.99
N THR A 13 -20.70 -46.41 9.04
CA THR A 13 -19.59 -46.40 10.02
C THR A 13 -18.32 -47.08 9.52
N ALA A 14 -18.38 -47.80 8.39
CA ALA A 14 -17.22 -48.43 7.78
C ALA A 14 -16.26 -47.41 7.13
N ILE A 15 -16.73 -46.19 6.84
CA ILE A 15 -15.94 -45.13 6.21
C ILE A 15 -14.85 -44.66 7.18
N ASN A 16 -13.60 -44.62 6.69
CA ASN A 16 -12.44 -44.10 7.40
C ASN A 16 -12.05 -42.74 6.83
N PHE A 17 -11.57 -41.84 7.69
CA PHE A 17 -11.02 -40.56 7.30
C PHE A 17 -9.55 -40.50 7.69
N GLN A 18 -8.66 -40.32 6.71
CA GLN A 18 -7.25 -40.12 6.97
C GLN A 18 -6.91 -38.62 7.00
N LEU A 19 -6.25 -38.18 8.06
CA LEU A 19 -5.74 -36.82 8.23
C LEU A 19 -4.39 -36.88 8.95
N LYS A 20 -3.35 -36.21 8.42
CA LYS A 20 -1.97 -36.26 8.96
C LYS A 20 -1.43 -37.68 9.20
N GLY A 21 -1.79 -38.63 8.33
CA GLY A 21 -1.39 -40.04 8.46
C GLY A 21 -2.10 -40.83 9.58
N GLN A 22 -3.00 -40.19 10.32
CA GLN A 22 -3.84 -40.84 11.33
C GLN A 22 -5.21 -41.19 10.73
N THR A 23 -5.83 -42.25 11.25
CA THR A 23 -7.13 -42.74 10.78
C THR A 23 -8.20 -42.49 11.82
N TYR A 24 -9.30 -41.88 11.38
CA TYR A 24 -10.43 -41.48 12.20
C TYR A 24 -11.73 -42.04 11.64
N LYS A 25 -12.70 -42.23 12.53
CA LYS A 25 -14.11 -42.45 12.21
C LYS A 25 -14.86 -41.13 12.34
N LYS A 26 -16.04 -41.04 11.69
CA LYS A 26 -16.94 -39.89 11.86
C LYS A 26 -17.32 -39.66 13.32
N SER A 27 -17.42 -40.72 14.13
CA SER A 27 -17.68 -40.64 15.58
C SER A 27 -16.60 -39.92 16.37
N ASP A 28 -15.41 -39.77 15.79
CA ASP A 28 -14.25 -39.14 16.42
C ASP A 28 -14.24 -37.63 16.17
N PHE A 29 -15.22 -37.12 15.40
CA PHE A 29 -15.40 -35.71 15.14
C PHE A 29 -16.61 -35.18 15.91
N GLU A 30 -16.39 -34.10 16.65
CA GLU A 30 -17.41 -33.36 17.37
C GLU A 30 -17.67 -32.03 16.68
N TYR A 31 -18.93 -31.72 16.41
CA TYR A 31 -19.30 -30.44 15.82
C TYR A 31 -19.13 -29.32 16.85
N LEU A 32 -18.31 -28.31 16.53
CA LEU A 32 -18.12 -27.15 17.39
C LEU A 32 -19.04 -25.99 17.01
N ALA A 33 -19.00 -25.58 15.74
CA ALA A 33 -19.68 -24.37 15.29
C ALA A 33 -19.90 -24.34 13.76
N SER A 34 -20.75 -23.41 13.32
CA SER A 34 -20.92 -23.06 11.91
C SER A 34 -20.97 -21.56 11.73
N GLY A 35 -20.34 -21.07 10.67
CA GLY A 35 -20.58 -19.77 10.08
C GLY A 35 -21.39 -19.86 8.78
N SER A 36 -21.53 -18.73 8.11
CA SER A 36 -22.17 -18.62 6.79
C SER A 36 -21.47 -19.47 5.71
N GLU A 37 -20.15 -19.63 5.84
CA GLU A 37 -19.30 -20.27 4.82
C GLU A 37 -18.64 -21.58 5.29
N LYS A 38 -18.44 -21.79 6.59
CA LYS A 38 -17.61 -22.87 7.13
C LYS A 38 -18.28 -23.60 8.30
N HIS A 39 -17.99 -24.88 8.46
CA HIS A 39 -18.25 -25.68 9.67
C HIS A 39 -16.94 -26.01 10.35
N VAL A 40 -16.93 -25.99 11.67
CA VAL A 40 -15.77 -26.32 12.49
C VAL A 40 -16.04 -27.62 13.24
N TRP A 41 -15.13 -28.58 13.12
CA TRP A 41 -15.19 -29.88 13.78
C TRP A 41 -13.95 -30.09 14.64
N LYS A 42 -14.14 -30.46 15.90
CA LYS A 42 -13.09 -30.90 16.80
C LYS A 42 -12.78 -32.37 16.56
N ILE A 43 -11.50 -32.73 16.61
CA ILE A 43 -11.06 -34.12 16.66
C ILE A 43 -10.97 -34.52 18.13
N LYS A 44 -11.76 -35.52 18.55
CA LYS A 44 -11.80 -36.00 19.93
C LYS A 44 -10.41 -36.43 20.40
N ASP A 45 -10.16 -36.22 21.70
CA ASP A 45 -8.90 -36.57 22.35
C ASP A 45 -7.65 -35.88 21.76
N THR A 46 -7.85 -34.79 21.00
CA THR A 46 -6.77 -33.93 20.49
C THR A 46 -7.07 -32.46 20.78
N ASP A 47 -6.04 -31.62 20.61
CA ASP A 47 -6.15 -30.16 20.64
C ASP A 47 -6.54 -29.55 19.28
N GLN A 48 -6.86 -30.37 18.28
CA GLN A 48 -7.08 -29.91 16.90
C GLN A 48 -8.56 -29.81 16.52
N CYS A 49 -8.85 -28.82 15.67
CA CYS A 49 -10.08 -28.73 14.91
C CYS A 49 -9.78 -28.51 13.42
N PHE A 50 -10.76 -28.79 12.58
CA PHE A 50 -10.67 -28.56 11.15
C PHE A 50 -11.93 -27.94 10.58
N PHE A 51 -11.76 -27.25 9.45
CA PHE A 51 -12.80 -26.50 8.78
C PHE A 51 -13.25 -27.21 7.51
N LEU A 52 -14.57 -27.26 7.31
CA LEU A 52 -15.22 -27.76 6.09
C LEU A 52 -16.12 -26.68 5.50
N PRO A 53 -16.36 -26.65 4.19
CA PRO A 53 -17.31 -25.70 3.62
C PRO A 53 -18.74 -26.03 4.07
N ASN A 54 -19.50 -25.01 4.45
CA ASN A 54 -20.94 -25.12 4.71
C ASN A 54 -21.71 -25.42 3.40
N LYS A 55 -21.24 -24.87 2.27
CA LYS A 55 -21.85 -25.07 0.95
C LYS A 55 -20.84 -25.72 -0.02
N VAL A 56 -21.25 -26.81 -0.66
CA VAL A 56 -20.43 -27.51 -1.66
C VAL A 56 -20.40 -26.73 -2.98
N LYS A 57 -19.63 -25.64 -3.02
CA LYS A 57 -19.35 -24.82 -4.21
C LYS A 57 -17.89 -25.04 -4.67
N GLY A 58 -17.64 -24.89 -5.97
CA GLY A 58 -16.36 -25.24 -6.62
C GLY A 58 -15.18 -24.28 -6.37
N VAL A 59 -15.16 -23.54 -5.25
CA VAL A 59 -14.13 -22.51 -4.93
C VAL A 59 -13.56 -22.69 -3.52
N TRP A 60 -13.70 -23.87 -2.91
CA TRP A 60 -13.24 -24.11 -1.54
C TRP A 60 -11.72 -23.99 -1.39
N ASP A 61 -10.96 -24.69 -2.23
CA ASP A 61 -9.51 -24.73 -2.16
C ASP A 61 -8.90 -23.33 -2.34
N ASP A 62 -9.43 -22.54 -3.29
CA ASP A 62 -9.03 -21.14 -3.47
C ASP A 62 -9.31 -20.29 -2.24
N ARG A 63 -10.47 -20.49 -1.60
CA ARG A 63 -10.86 -19.73 -0.39
C ARG A 63 -10.01 -20.06 0.82
N ILE A 64 -9.74 -21.34 1.07
CA ILE A 64 -8.89 -21.72 2.20
C ILE A 64 -7.41 -21.40 1.93
N GLY A 65 -6.99 -21.44 0.67
CA GLY A 65 -5.67 -20.96 0.24
C GLY A 65 -5.52 -19.47 0.52
N ALA A 66 -6.52 -18.66 0.15
CA ALA A 66 -6.55 -17.23 0.44
C ALA A 66 -6.57 -16.96 1.96
N GLU A 67 -7.37 -17.70 2.74
CA GLU A 67 -7.44 -17.57 4.20
C GLU A 67 -6.09 -17.76 4.85
N LYS A 68 -5.45 -18.87 4.49
CA LYS A 68 -4.12 -19.17 4.98
C LYS A 68 -3.13 -18.08 4.57
N ALA A 69 -3.10 -17.69 3.30
CA ALA A 69 -2.14 -16.70 2.79
C ALA A 69 -2.29 -15.34 3.49
N ILE A 70 -3.52 -14.88 3.74
CA ILE A 70 -3.78 -13.62 4.43
C ILE A 70 -3.36 -13.70 5.90
N LEU A 71 -3.71 -14.78 6.60
CA LEU A 71 -3.34 -14.93 8.02
C LEU A 71 -1.83 -15.12 8.19
N ASP A 72 -1.17 -15.82 7.27
CA ASP A 72 0.30 -15.93 7.24
C ASP A 72 0.91 -14.53 7.05
N PHE A 73 0.37 -13.72 6.14
CA PHE A 73 0.80 -12.33 5.96
C PHE A 73 0.60 -11.48 7.23
N ILE A 74 -0.57 -11.54 7.87
CA ILE A 74 -0.83 -10.81 9.13
C ILE A 74 0.14 -11.28 10.24
N THR A 75 0.50 -12.57 10.24
CA THR A 75 1.51 -13.14 11.16
C THR A 75 2.90 -12.57 10.88
N GLU A 76 3.31 -12.43 9.61
CA GLU A 76 4.59 -11.83 9.21
C GLU A 76 4.71 -10.36 9.68
N LEU A 77 3.59 -9.64 9.77
CA LEU A 77 3.55 -8.30 10.34
C LEU A 77 3.78 -8.27 11.87
N GLY A 78 3.67 -9.43 12.54
CA GLY A 78 3.86 -9.60 13.98
C GLY A 78 2.56 -9.61 14.79
N LEU A 79 1.39 -9.67 14.13
CA LEU A 79 0.09 -9.70 14.78
C LEU A 79 -0.32 -11.16 15.08
N LYS A 80 -1.13 -11.36 16.12
CA LYS A 80 -1.60 -12.69 16.49
C LYS A 80 -2.67 -13.15 15.50
N THR A 81 -2.58 -14.39 15.06
CA THR A 81 -3.58 -15.00 14.18
C THR A 81 -3.84 -16.44 14.61
N GLN A 82 -4.98 -16.98 14.21
CA GLN A 82 -5.20 -18.42 14.24
C GLN A 82 -4.30 -19.09 13.18
N GLN A 83 -3.38 -19.96 13.62
CA GLN A 83 -2.43 -20.61 12.72
C GLN A 83 -3.07 -21.81 12.01
N PHE A 84 -3.19 -21.73 10.69
CA PHE A 84 -3.80 -22.80 9.90
C PHE A 84 -2.79 -23.57 9.05
N GLU A 85 -3.01 -24.89 8.99
CA GLU A 85 -2.37 -25.79 8.05
C GLU A 85 -3.41 -26.27 7.04
N MET A 86 -3.10 -26.18 5.74
CA MET A 86 -3.96 -26.74 4.70
C MET A 86 -3.51 -28.18 4.39
N ILE A 87 -4.38 -29.16 4.66
CA ILE A 87 -4.03 -30.58 4.62
C ILE A 87 -5.09 -31.38 3.85
N PRO A 88 -4.71 -32.34 2.99
CA PRO A 88 -5.66 -33.25 2.38
C PRO A 88 -6.24 -34.22 3.42
N MET A 89 -7.56 -34.31 3.46
CA MET A 89 -8.32 -35.29 4.22
C MET A 89 -8.92 -36.31 3.25
N VAL A 90 -8.58 -37.59 3.43
CA VAL A 90 -8.99 -38.68 2.52
C VAL A 90 -10.10 -39.49 3.16
N ALA A 91 -11.24 -39.60 2.49
CA ALA A 91 -12.35 -40.48 2.87
C ALA A 91 -12.25 -41.81 2.12
N GLN A 92 -12.05 -42.90 2.84
CA GLN A 92 -11.86 -44.25 2.33
C GLN A 92 -13.08 -45.11 2.65
N GLU A 93 -13.58 -45.83 1.65
CA GLU A 93 -14.69 -46.77 1.77
C GLU A 93 -14.34 -48.03 0.97
N GLU A 94 -14.53 -49.20 1.57
CA GLU A 94 -14.18 -50.48 0.94
C GLU A 94 -14.88 -50.63 -0.42
N GLY A 95 -14.12 -51.05 -1.43
CA GLY A 95 -14.62 -51.25 -2.79
C GLY A 95 -14.91 -49.96 -3.58
N LYS A 96 -14.60 -48.77 -3.04
CA LYS A 96 -14.73 -47.49 -3.76
C LYS A 96 -13.38 -46.76 -3.87
N PRO A 97 -13.15 -45.96 -4.93
CA PRO A 97 -11.98 -45.10 -5.03
C PRO A 97 -11.93 -44.10 -3.88
N ASP A 98 -10.75 -43.74 -3.40
CA ASP A 98 -10.58 -42.71 -2.39
C ASP A 98 -11.14 -41.36 -2.85
N ALA A 99 -11.76 -40.62 -1.92
CA ALA A 99 -12.21 -39.27 -2.16
C ALA A 99 -11.41 -38.32 -1.28
N THR A 100 -10.96 -37.19 -1.81
CA THR A 100 -10.14 -36.22 -1.07
C THR A 100 -10.77 -34.83 -1.07
N ILE A 101 -10.52 -34.08 0.00
CA ILE A 101 -10.76 -32.64 0.11
C ILE A 101 -9.59 -32.02 0.89
N ASN A 102 -9.19 -30.79 0.57
CA ASN A 102 -8.29 -30.03 1.44
C ASN A 102 -9.09 -29.43 2.60
N VAL A 103 -8.53 -29.44 3.81
CA VAL A 103 -9.14 -28.83 5.01
C VAL A 103 -8.15 -27.88 5.65
N LEU A 104 -8.64 -26.83 6.33
CA LEU A 104 -7.81 -26.04 7.24
C LEU A 104 -7.84 -26.70 8.61
N VAL A 105 -6.69 -27.11 9.10
CA VAL A 105 -6.49 -27.66 10.44
C VAL A 105 -5.84 -26.61 11.32
N THR A 106 -6.32 -26.48 12.56
CA THR A 106 -5.74 -25.57 13.54
C THR A 106 -5.98 -26.09 14.95
N LYS A 107 -5.38 -25.44 15.96
CA LYS A 107 -5.69 -25.72 17.36
C LYS A 107 -7.07 -25.19 17.74
N GLN A 108 -7.85 -25.94 18.51
CA GLN A 108 -9.08 -25.37 19.08
C GLN A 108 -8.73 -24.21 20.03
N LEU A 109 -9.57 -23.17 20.04
CA LEU A 109 -9.32 -21.93 20.80
C LEU A 109 -9.10 -22.18 22.30
N GLN A 110 -9.83 -23.13 22.90
CA GLN A 110 -9.68 -23.45 24.33
C GLN A 110 -8.27 -23.97 24.65
N SER A 111 -7.74 -24.90 23.84
CA SER A 111 -6.37 -25.40 24.02
C SER A 111 -5.33 -24.33 23.76
N LEU A 112 -5.56 -23.45 22.77
CA LEU A 112 -4.70 -22.30 22.51
C LEU A 112 -4.62 -21.38 23.73
N CYS A 113 -5.77 -21.05 24.34
CA CYS A 113 -5.84 -20.22 25.54
C CYS A 113 -5.10 -20.83 26.74
N GLU A 114 -5.17 -22.16 26.92
CA GLU A 114 -4.50 -22.86 28.01
C GLU A 114 -2.98 -22.89 27.83
N GLU A 115 -2.50 -23.23 26.63
CA GLU A 115 -1.08 -23.37 26.35
C GLU A 115 -0.34 -22.04 26.33
N GLU A 116 -0.98 -21.00 25.79
CA GLU A 116 -0.36 -19.69 25.61
C GLU A 116 -0.76 -18.69 26.70
N SER A 117 -1.52 -19.13 27.72
CA SER A 117 -2.03 -18.27 28.79
C SER A 117 -2.78 -17.05 28.25
N LEU A 118 -3.79 -17.30 27.41
CA LEU A 118 -4.60 -16.26 26.76
C LEU A 118 -6.06 -16.29 27.23
N VAL A 119 -6.72 -15.15 27.05
CA VAL A 119 -8.17 -15.01 27.20
C VAL A 119 -8.69 -14.25 26.00
N ILE A 120 -9.59 -14.87 25.23
CA ILE A 120 -10.07 -14.31 23.96
C ILE A 120 -11.52 -13.87 24.11
N TYR A 121 -11.84 -12.65 23.67
CA TYR A 121 -13.21 -12.15 23.55
C TYR A 121 -13.72 -12.31 22.11
N ASN A 122 -14.73 -13.15 21.96
CA ASN A 122 -15.46 -13.39 20.72
C ASN A 122 -16.85 -12.71 20.75
N PRO A 123 -17.04 -11.53 20.14
CA PRO A 123 -18.29 -10.78 20.21
C PRO A 123 -19.49 -11.50 19.56
N LYS A 124 -19.24 -12.46 18.65
CA LYS A 124 -20.29 -13.26 18.00
C LYS A 124 -20.58 -14.60 18.70
N GLY A 125 -19.84 -14.96 19.75
CA GLY A 125 -20.13 -16.15 20.53
C GLY A 125 -21.55 -16.10 21.11
N LEU A 126 -22.43 -17.04 20.73
CA LEU A 126 -23.81 -17.08 21.24
C LEU A 126 -23.89 -17.64 22.67
N ARG A 127 -22.92 -18.46 23.08
CA ARG A 127 -22.86 -19.08 24.42
C ARG A 127 -21.57 -18.73 25.14
N ASP A 128 -20.44 -18.86 24.45
CA ASP A 128 -19.11 -18.60 25.02
C ASP A 128 -18.45 -17.42 24.31
N ARG A 129 -18.80 -16.21 24.76
CA ARG A 129 -18.18 -14.95 24.28
C ARG A 129 -16.74 -14.79 24.79
N VAL A 130 -16.36 -15.56 25.79
CA VAL A 130 -15.04 -15.53 26.40
C VAL A 130 -14.50 -16.95 26.37
N VAL A 131 -13.29 -17.12 25.81
CA VAL A 131 -12.58 -18.41 25.75
C VAL A 131 -11.32 -18.29 26.60
N GLY A 132 -11.08 -19.26 27.49
CA GLY A 132 -10.01 -19.22 28.49
C GLY A 132 -10.48 -18.68 29.85
N ASN A 133 -9.55 -18.57 30.80
CA ASN A 133 -9.85 -18.17 32.18
C ASN A 133 -9.42 -16.71 32.42
N PRO A 134 -10.36 -15.75 32.50
CA PRO A 134 -10.03 -14.35 32.76
C PRO A 134 -9.40 -14.16 34.15
N PRO A 135 -8.41 -13.26 34.30
CA PRO A 135 -7.96 -12.81 35.62
C PRO A 135 -9.07 -11.98 36.29
N ASN A 136 -8.91 -11.66 37.58
CA ASN A 136 -9.84 -10.75 38.26
C ASN A 136 -9.66 -9.31 37.74
N LEU A 137 -10.38 -9.01 36.65
CA LEU A 137 -10.32 -7.75 35.92
C LEU A 137 -10.95 -6.58 36.69
N ARG A 138 -11.82 -6.87 37.66
CA ARG A 138 -12.41 -5.82 38.52
C ARG A 138 -11.36 -5.19 39.44
N VAL A 139 -10.42 -5.99 39.95
CA VAL A 139 -9.28 -5.50 40.76
C VAL A 139 -8.29 -4.72 39.89
N LEU A 140 -8.13 -5.10 38.62
CA LEU A 140 -7.27 -4.42 37.66
C LEU A 140 -7.75 -3.00 37.30
N ARG A 141 -9.06 -2.72 37.42
CA ARG A 141 -9.60 -1.37 37.13
C ARG A 141 -8.97 -0.26 37.96
N GLU A 142 -8.76 -0.47 39.26
CA GLU A 142 -8.13 0.57 40.10
C GLU A 142 -6.68 0.83 39.64
N GLN A 143 -5.98 -0.19 39.14
CA GLN A 143 -4.64 -0.05 38.59
C GLN A 143 -4.64 0.62 37.21
N LEU A 144 -5.70 0.47 36.41
CA LEU A 144 -5.86 1.16 35.12
C LEU A 144 -5.93 2.69 35.23
N ARG A 145 -6.19 3.23 36.43
CA ARG A 145 -6.10 4.68 36.68
C ARG A 145 -4.66 5.19 36.73
N ASP A 146 -3.67 4.31 36.93
CA ASP A 146 -2.26 4.66 36.77
C ASP A 146 -1.91 4.65 35.27
N PRO A 147 -1.56 5.81 34.67
CA PRO A 147 -1.23 5.89 33.25
C PRO A 147 -0.06 4.98 32.85
N ILE A 148 0.91 4.75 33.75
CA ILE A 148 2.07 3.89 33.45
C ILE A 148 1.61 2.44 33.31
N PHE A 149 0.79 1.97 34.25
CA PHE A 149 0.21 0.64 34.22
C PHE A 149 -0.69 0.44 32.99
N ALA A 150 -1.60 1.38 32.73
CA ALA A 150 -2.50 1.32 31.58
C ALA A 150 -1.73 1.30 30.25
N ARG A 151 -0.70 2.14 30.11
CA ARG A 151 0.13 2.16 28.88
C ARG A 151 0.93 0.88 28.70
N LYS A 152 1.41 0.25 29.78
CA LYS A 152 2.04 -1.07 29.70
C LYS A 152 1.07 -2.12 29.14
N MET A 153 -0.16 -2.14 29.66
CA MET A 153 -1.23 -3.05 29.22
C MET A 153 -1.66 -2.79 27.76
N LEU A 154 -1.69 -1.53 27.35
CA LEU A 154 -2.13 -1.09 26.02
C LEU A 154 -1.01 -1.06 24.96
N ARG A 155 0.25 -1.27 25.35
CA ARG A 155 1.41 -1.09 24.45
C ARG A 155 1.31 -1.93 23.18
N GLN A 156 0.84 -3.17 23.29
CA GLN A 156 0.71 -4.04 22.13
C GLN A 156 -0.46 -3.61 21.24
N ILE A 157 -1.67 -3.47 21.79
CA ILE A 157 -2.84 -3.11 20.98
C ILE A 157 -2.67 -1.78 20.24
N VAL A 158 -2.00 -0.77 20.82
CA VAL A 158 -1.77 0.50 20.11
C VAL A 158 -0.77 0.36 18.96
N SER A 159 0.25 -0.49 19.12
CA SER A 159 1.21 -0.80 18.05
C SER A 159 0.53 -1.61 16.94
N GLU A 160 -0.22 -2.64 17.32
CA GLU A 160 -0.99 -3.46 16.38
C GLU A 160 -2.07 -2.65 15.67
N TYR A 161 -2.68 -1.65 16.32
CA TYR A 161 -3.59 -0.70 15.70
C TYR A 161 -2.88 0.15 14.62
N ALA A 162 -1.70 0.70 14.91
CA ALA A 162 -0.93 1.46 13.93
C ALA A 162 -0.48 0.61 12.73
N ILE A 163 -0.10 -0.66 12.97
CA ILE A 163 0.23 -1.62 11.91
C ILE A 163 -1.03 -1.96 11.11
N ALA A 164 -2.14 -2.27 11.76
CA ALA A 164 -3.41 -2.56 11.10
C ALA A 164 -3.86 -1.40 10.21
N PHE A 165 -3.68 -0.16 10.66
CA PHE A 165 -3.92 1.03 9.84
C PHE A 165 -3.00 1.09 8.63
N THR A 166 -1.71 0.87 8.84
CA THR A 166 -0.69 0.91 7.78
C THR A 166 -0.99 -0.05 6.64
N PHE A 167 -1.49 -1.25 6.95
CA PHE A 167 -1.76 -2.31 5.98
C PHE A 167 -3.26 -2.49 5.67
N GLN A 168 -4.11 -1.58 6.14
CA GLN A 168 -5.57 -1.60 5.95
C GLN A 168 -6.20 -2.94 6.36
N LEU A 169 -5.69 -3.53 7.45
CA LEU A 169 -6.20 -4.79 7.98
C LEU A 169 -7.67 -4.64 8.42
N PRO A 170 -8.44 -5.74 8.41
CA PRO A 170 -9.86 -5.70 8.73
C PRO A 170 -10.07 -5.50 10.23
N ILE A 171 -9.93 -4.26 10.69
CA ILE A 171 -10.26 -3.85 12.04
C ILE A 171 -11.45 -2.90 12.11
N SER A 172 -12.33 -3.09 13.09
CA SER A 172 -13.64 -2.41 13.21
C SER A 172 -13.53 -0.90 13.36
N ILE A 173 -12.36 -0.41 13.79
CA ILE A 173 -12.07 1.01 13.98
C ILE A 173 -11.90 1.70 12.62
N ILE A 174 -11.35 0.99 11.63
CA ILE A 174 -11.01 1.52 10.30
C ILE A 174 -12.12 1.23 9.30
N GLN A 175 -12.66 0.01 9.34
CA GLN A 175 -13.70 -0.44 8.43
C GLN A 175 -14.71 -1.32 9.17
N TYR A 176 -15.95 -1.40 8.68
CA TYR A 176 -16.92 -2.33 9.24
C TYR A 176 -16.51 -3.76 8.86
N THR A 177 -16.29 -4.60 9.87
CA THR A 177 -15.89 -6.01 9.71
C THR A 177 -16.86 -6.90 10.44
N ASP A 178 -17.03 -8.13 9.98
CA ASP A 178 -17.99 -9.04 10.60
C ASP A 178 -17.38 -9.68 11.87
N ASP A 179 -16.34 -10.51 11.72
CA ASP A 179 -15.62 -11.23 12.80
C ASP A 179 -14.16 -11.54 12.45
N SER A 180 -13.55 -10.72 11.59
CA SER A 180 -12.14 -10.89 11.24
C SER A 180 -11.17 -10.59 12.40
N GLN A 181 -11.62 -9.84 13.40
CA GLN A 181 -10.81 -9.32 14.48
C GLN A 181 -11.46 -9.51 15.86
N HIS A 182 -10.63 -9.87 16.82
CA HIS A 182 -11.02 -10.14 18.19
C HIS A 182 -10.00 -9.53 19.16
N PHE A 183 -10.45 -9.23 20.38
CA PHE A 183 -9.54 -8.80 21.45
C PHE A 183 -9.11 -10.00 22.27
N LEU A 184 -7.85 -10.04 22.65
CA LEU A 184 -7.33 -10.99 23.64
C LEU A 184 -6.55 -10.29 24.74
N LEU A 185 -6.45 -10.97 25.88
CA LEU A 185 -5.51 -10.69 26.95
C LEU A 185 -4.44 -11.79 26.96
N GLU A 186 -3.19 -11.38 26.78
CA GLU A 186 -2.02 -12.23 27.03
C GLU A 186 -1.67 -12.08 28.51
N LEU A 187 -1.83 -13.17 29.27
CA LEU A 187 -1.67 -13.14 30.72
C LEU A 187 -0.18 -13.19 31.10
N PRO A 188 0.23 -12.46 32.14
CA PRO A 188 1.61 -12.51 32.59
C PRO A 188 1.92 -13.90 33.18
N VAL A 189 3.18 -14.32 33.08
CA VAL A 189 3.65 -15.55 33.72
C VAL A 189 3.32 -15.52 35.22
N ASN A 190 2.82 -16.64 35.76
CA ASN A 190 2.42 -16.74 37.16
C ASN A 190 3.48 -16.16 38.12
N GLY A 191 3.05 -15.22 38.98
CA GLY A 191 3.91 -14.54 39.96
C GLY A 191 4.59 -13.26 39.45
N SER A 192 4.38 -12.87 38.19
CA SER A 192 4.83 -11.58 37.66
C SER A 192 3.96 -10.42 38.14
N SER A 193 4.58 -9.26 38.33
CA SER A 193 3.91 -7.97 38.62
C SER A 193 3.53 -7.19 37.37
N GLU A 194 3.82 -7.71 36.16
CA GLU A 194 3.46 -7.05 34.91
C GLU A 194 1.95 -7.19 34.64
N PRO A 195 1.30 -6.16 34.04
CA PRO A 195 -0.08 -6.28 33.61
C PRO A 195 -0.24 -7.31 32.48
N PRO A 196 -1.46 -7.87 32.29
CA PRO A 196 -1.81 -8.51 31.03
C PRO A 196 -1.56 -7.57 29.85
N LEU A 197 -1.26 -8.11 28.66
CA LEU A 197 -1.17 -7.32 27.45
C LEU A 197 -2.44 -7.47 26.62
N ILE A 198 -3.02 -6.36 26.19
CA ILE A 198 -4.16 -6.38 25.27
C ILE A 198 -3.63 -6.46 23.84
N ARG A 199 -4.21 -7.35 23.04
CA ARG A 199 -3.83 -7.57 21.62
C ARG A 199 -5.05 -7.84 20.76
N TYR A 200 -4.87 -7.71 19.45
CA TYR A 200 -5.76 -8.28 18.45
C TYR A 200 -5.40 -9.75 18.22
N ILE A 201 -6.40 -10.54 17.81
CA ILE A 201 -6.23 -11.82 17.15
C ILE A 201 -7.17 -11.91 15.96
N PHE A 202 -6.65 -12.43 14.84
CA PHE A 202 -7.38 -12.51 13.57
C PHE A 202 -7.69 -13.96 13.18
N TRP A 203 -8.91 -14.18 12.69
CA TRP A 203 -9.35 -15.39 12.01
C TRP A 203 -10.56 -15.06 11.11
N ASP A 204 -10.86 -15.88 10.11
CA ASP A 204 -11.97 -15.69 9.17
C ASP A 204 -11.90 -14.38 8.35
N VAL A 205 -10.70 -14.08 7.85
CA VAL A 205 -10.35 -12.77 7.27
C VAL A 205 -10.68 -12.62 5.78
N VAL A 206 -10.84 -13.73 5.03
CA VAL A 206 -10.97 -13.70 3.55
C VAL A 206 -12.16 -12.90 3.06
N SER A 207 -13.24 -12.86 3.85
CA SER A 207 -14.47 -12.17 3.45
C SER A 207 -14.35 -10.65 3.61
N ASP A 208 -13.54 -10.19 4.57
CA ASP A 208 -13.41 -8.77 4.93
C ASP A 208 -12.13 -8.13 4.38
N PHE A 209 -11.17 -8.93 3.90
CA PHE A 209 -9.88 -8.46 3.45
C PHE A 209 -9.37 -9.28 2.27
N SER A 210 -9.00 -8.61 1.19
CA SER A 210 -8.51 -9.25 -0.04
C SER A 210 -6.98 -9.40 -0.09
N GLY A 211 -6.28 -9.00 0.98
CA GLY A 211 -4.82 -8.97 1.04
C GLY A 211 -4.26 -7.55 1.14
N SER A 212 -2.94 -7.45 1.35
CA SER A 212 -2.29 -6.17 1.60
C SER A 212 -2.09 -5.33 0.35
N GLY A 213 -2.59 -4.09 0.42
CA GLY A 213 -2.10 -3.00 -0.42
C GLY A 213 -0.67 -2.58 -0.05
N TRP A 214 -0.19 -1.54 -0.74
CA TRP A 214 1.04 -0.84 -0.36
C TRP A 214 0.86 -0.15 1.01
N PRO A 215 1.91 -0.12 1.85
CA PRO A 215 1.78 0.39 3.21
C PRO A 215 1.62 1.91 3.20
N LEU A 216 0.61 2.41 3.91
CA LEU A 216 0.36 3.83 4.14
C LEU A 216 0.31 4.09 5.64
N VAL A 217 1.44 4.46 6.23
CA VAL A 217 1.51 4.71 7.68
C VAL A 217 0.71 5.97 7.99
N PRO A 218 -0.28 5.95 8.91
CA PRO A 218 -1.00 7.17 9.25
C PRO A 218 -0.08 8.18 9.95
N ASN A 219 -0.30 9.47 9.71
CA ASN A 219 0.27 10.50 10.59
C ASN A 219 -0.41 10.45 11.98
N LEU A 220 0.13 11.18 12.95
CA LEU A 220 -0.39 11.20 14.33
C LEU A 220 -1.87 11.60 14.40
N GLY A 221 -2.29 12.58 13.59
CA GLY A 221 -3.69 13.02 13.53
C GLY A 221 -4.62 11.93 13.02
N LEU A 222 -4.24 11.24 11.95
CA LEU A 222 -5.01 10.13 11.37
C LEU A 222 -5.11 8.93 12.29
N LEU A 223 -4.01 8.57 12.97
CA LEU A 223 -4.02 7.50 13.96
C LEU A 223 -5.01 7.82 15.10
N LYS A 224 -5.01 9.07 15.58
CA LYS A 224 -5.92 9.52 16.64
C LYS A 224 -7.38 9.53 16.20
N SER A 225 -7.66 10.00 14.99
CA SER A 225 -9.03 10.16 14.49
C SER A 225 -9.66 8.86 14.00
N GLY A 226 -8.85 7.87 13.57
CA GLY A 226 -9.36 6.64 12.95
C GLY A 226 -9.69 6.80 11.47
N GLY A 227 -9.19 7.85 10.81
CA GLY A 227 -9.47 8.17 9.40
C GLY A 227 -10.63 9.16 9.20
N GLU A 228 -10.88 9.50 7.93
CA GLU A 228 -11.96 10.42 7.57
C GLU A 228 -13.32 9.70 7.62
N SER A 229 -14.18 10.08 8.57
CA SER A 229 -15.58 9.68 8.54
C SER A 229 -16.49 10.87 8.80
N SER A 230 -17.56 10.94 8.02
CA SER A 230 -18.45 12.10 7.84
C SER A 230 -19.36 12.46 9.01
N TYR A 231 -19.32 11.71 10.13
CA TYR A 231 -20.32 11.80 11.19
C TYR A 231 -19.84 12.38 12.53
N SER A 232 -18.53 12.57 12.74
CA SER A 232 -18.01 13.16 13.98
C SER A 232 -16.66 13.83 13.76
N SER A 233 -16.51 15.07 14.25
CA SER A 233 -15.32 15.91 14.13
C SER A 233 -14.32 15.75 15.29
N SER A 234 -14.49 14.75 16.17
CA SER A 234 -13.57 14.58 17.30
C SER A 234 -12.17 14.16 16.82
N PRO A 235 -11.11 14.89 17.21
CA PRO A 235 -9.74 14.60 16.76
C PRO A 235 -9.17 13.29 17.32
N ILE A 236 -9.80 12.69 18.34
CA ILE A 236 -9.36 11.46 19.01
C ILE A 236 -10.38 10.32 18.90
N ARG A 237 -11.28 10.38 17.92
CA ARG A 237 -12.37 9.41 17.75
C ARG A 237 -11.87 7.96 17.62
N GLY A 238 -10.82 7.73 16.83
CA GLY A 238 -10.23 6.41 16.64
C GLY A 238 -9.73 5.82 17.95
N LEU A 239 -9.07 6.63 18.78
CA LEU A 239 -8.67 6.21 20.13
C LEU A 239 -9.87 5.92 21.04
N GLY A 240 -10.93 6.73 20.95
CA GLY A 240 -12.17 6.46 21.69
C GLY A 240 -12.81 5.13 21.29
N HIS A 241 -12.84 4.81 20.00
CA HIS A 241 -13.34 3.53 19.50
C HIS A 241 -12.46 2.35 19.93
N LEU A 242 -11.13 2.52 19.91
CA LEU A 242 -10.19 1.53 20.45
C LEU A 242 -10.45 1.29 21.95
N ALA A 243 -10.51 2.36 22.73
CA ALA A 243 -10.77 2.31 24.17
C ALA A 243 -12.11 1.64 24.47
N ASN A 244 -13.16 1.97 23.72
CA ASN A 244 -14.49 1.37 23.89
C ASN A 244 -14.47 -0.14 23.57
N GLY A 245 -13.86 -0.56 22.45
CA GLY A 245 -13.75 -1.97 22.10
C GLY A 245 -13.03 -2.80 23.18
N VAL A 246 -11.93 -2.25 23.70
CA VAL A 246 -11.19 -2.84 24.82
C VAL A 246 -12.02 -2.86 26.10
N ALA A 247 -12.70 -1.76 26.45
CA ALA A 247 -13.52 -1.67 27.64
C ALA A 247 -14.67 -2.67 27.62
N VAL A 248 -15.31 -2.87 26.46
CA VAL A 248 -16.35 -3.89 26.25
C VAL A 248 -15.76 -5.29 26.45
N ALA A 249 -14.62 -5.60 25.83
CA ALA A 249 -13.96 -6.89 25.99
C ALA A 249 -13.62 -7.19 27.46
N ILE A 250 -13.01 -6.25 28.18
CA ILE A 250 -12.70 -6.38 29.61
C ILE A 250 -13.98 -6.56 30.43
N THR A 251 -15.04 -5.83 30.11
CA THR A 251 -16.32 -5.91 30.83
C THR A 251 -16.97 -7.28 30.65
N GLU A 252 -17.00 -7.81 29.43
CA GLU A 252 -17.53 -9.15 29.13
C GLU A 252 -16.69 -10.25 29.79
N MET A 253 -15.35 -10.11 29.77
CA MET A 253 -14.45 -11.01 30.49
C MET A 253 -14.65 -10.95 32.01
N SER A 254 -14.92 -9.77 32.58
CA SER A 254 -15.18 -9.59 34.01
C SER A 254 -16.50 -10.19 34.48
N ASN A 255 -17.53 -10.22 33.62
CA ASN A 255 -18.85 -10.74 33.97
C ASN A 255 -18.95 -12.26 33.84
N ASN A 256 -18.03 -12.88 33.10
CA ASN A 256 -17.91 -14.34 32.99
C ASN A 256 -17.03 -14.95 34.10
N ASP A 257 -16.52 -14.16 35.05
CA ASP A 257 -15.79 -14.69 36.21
C ASP A 257 -16.78 -15.21 37.28
N PRO A 258 -16.82 -16.53 37.54
CA PRO A 258 -17.72 -17.13 38.53
C PRO A 258 -17.43 -16.69 39.97
N ASN A 259 -16.27 -16.07 40.24
CA ASN A 259 -15.89 -15.56 41.55
C ASN A 259 -16.08 -14.04 41.69
N SER A 260 -16.66 -13.37 40.70
CA SER A 260 -16.83 -11.91 40.77
C SER A 260 -17.92 -11.55 41.79
N ASP A 261 -17.52 -10.93 42.90
CA ASP A 261 -18.42 -10.45 43.93
C ASP A 261 -19.22 -9.26 43.36
N THR A 262 -20.52 -9.46 43.13
CA THR A 262 -21.41 -8.51 42.46
C THR A 262 -21.63 -7.28 43.32
N THR A 263 -20.72 -6.31 43.22
CA THR A 263 -20.88 -4.97 43.82
C THR A 263 -21.61 -4.02 42.85
N GLN A 264 -22.36 -3.10 43.46
CA GLN A 264 -23.54 -2.34 42.95
C GLN A 264 -23.38 -1.42 41.72
N THR A 265 -22.29 -1.47 40.96
CA THR A 265 -22.13 -0.61 39.76
C THR A 265 -22.78 -1.26 38.54
N SER A 266 -23.62 -0.53 37.82
CA SER A 266 -24.21 -1.04 36.57
C SER A 266 -23.12 -1.38 35.54
N THR A 267 -23.28 -2.48 34.79
CA THR A 267 -22.32 -2.92 33.75
C THR A 267 -21.99 -1.80 32.75
N PHE A 268 -22.99 -1.00 32.41
CA PHE A 268 -22.84 0.16 31.52
C PHE A 268 -21.93 1.22 32.12
N GLU A 269 -22.13 1.57 33.39
CA GLU A 269 -21.29 2.55 34.08
C GLU A 269 -19.85 2.05 34.25
N TYR A 270 -19.67 0.75 34.54
CA TYR A 270 -18.34 0.13 34.61
C TYR A 270 -17.60 0.25 33.26
N CYS A 271 -18.24 -0.13 32.15
CA CYS A 271 -17.66 -0.04 30.82
C CYS A 271 -17.34 1.42 30.45
N ARG A 272 -18.24 2.37 30.75
CA ARG A 272 -18.03 3.80 30.46
C ARG A 272 -16.83 4.37 31.21
N LEU A 273 -16.64 3.99 32.47
CA LEU A 273 -15.51 4.46 33.27
C LEU A 273 -14.19 3.85 32.77
N LEU A 274 -14.19 2.57 32.39
CA LEU A 274 -13.03 1.95 31.74
C LEU A 274 -12.65 2.66 30.43
N GLU A 275 -13.63 2.94 29.57
CA GLU A 275 -13.40 3.66 28.32
C GLU A 275 -12.73 5.03 28.56
N GLN A 276 -13.17 5.76 29.59
CA GLN A 276 -12.58 7.06 29.95
C GLN A 276 -11.11 6.94 30.38
N ASP A 277 -10.82 6.01 31.28
CA ASP A 277 -9.46 5.77 31.78
C ASP A 277 -8.52 5.32 30.63
N LEU A 278 -8.99 4.41 29.78
CA LEU A 278 -8.24 3.91 28.62
C LEU A 278 -8.02 4.99 27.56
N THR A 279 -9.03 5.83 27.28
CA THR A 279 -8.88 6.95 26.34
C THR A 279 -7.83 7.95 26.81
N ALA A 280 -7.80 8.25 28.11
CA ALA A 280 -6.79 9.13 28.70
C ALA A 280 -5.39 8.52 28.61
N ALA A 281 -5.25 7.20 28.84
CA ALA A 281 -3.98 6.50 28.71
C ALA A 281 -3.46 6.43 27.26
N LEU A 282 -4.36 6.24 26.28
CA LEU A 282 -4.05 6.16 24.85
C LEU A 282 -3.69 7.53 24.23
N ASN A 283 -4.29 8.62 24.70
CA ASN A 283 -4.08 9.96 24.12
C ASN A 283 -2.78 10.61 24.64
N ASP A 284 -1.65 9.97 24.35
CA ASP A 284 -0.30 10.43 24.67
C ASP A 284 0.56 10.39 23.39
N ASP A 285 1.08 11.56 22.99
CA ASP A 285 1.75 11.71 21.70
C ASP A 285 3.02 10.87 21.60
N ASP A 286 3.81 10.79 22.67
CA ASP A 286 5.05 10.02 22.67
C ASP A 286 4.78 8.52 22.57
N PHE A 287 3.76 8.04 23.29
CA PHE A 287 3.29 6.66 23.21
C PHE A 287 2.79 6.30 21.79
N LEU A 288 2.02 7.18 21.17
CA LEU A 288 1.52 6.98 19.81
C LEU A 288 2.64 7.09 18.76
N LYS A 289 3.60 7.99 18.94
CA LYS A 289 4.77 8.12 18.05
C LYS A 289 5.65 6.87 18.08
N GLN A 290 5.77 6.19 19.23
CA GLN A 290 6.46 4.90 19.31
C GLN A 290 5.75 3.81 18.50
N ALA A 291 4.41 3.74 18.58
CA ALA A 291 3.61 2.83 17.76
C ALA A 291 3.77 3.12 16.25
N LEU A 292 3.73 4.40 15.86
CA LEU A 292 3.98 4.82 14.47
C LEU A 292 5.39 4.46 14.01
N ALA A 293 6.41 4.60 14.85
CA ALA A 293 7.78 4.21 14.50
C ALA A 293 7.89 2.72 14.17
N GLN A 294 7.24 1.85 14.95
CA GLN A 294 7.18 0.41 14.67
C GLN A 294 6.43 0.11 13.38
N ALA A 295 5.31 0.79 13.13
CA ALA A 295 4.55 0.66 11.89
C ALA A 295 5.38 1.09 10.66
N ARG A 296 6.18 2.17 10.76
CA ARG A 296 7.11 2.61 9.71
C ARG A 296 8.21 1.59 9.45
N GLU A 297 8.76 0.97 10.49
CA GLU A 297 9.79 -0.07 10.32
C GLU A 297 9.24 -1.26 9.51
N LYS A 298 8.05 -1.76 9.88
CA LYS A 298 7.37 -2.84 9.15
C LYS A 298 7.00 -2.41 7.73
N GLY A 299 6.43 -1.21 7.58
CA GLY A 299 6.09 -0.62 6.29
C GLY A 299 7.30 -0.48 5.37
N LEU A 300 8.44 -0.05 5.89
CA LEU A 300 9.69 0.11 5.15
C LEU A 300 10.20 -1.23 4.62
N ILE A 301 10.22 -2.27 5.45
CA ILE A 301 10.64 -3.62 5.06
C ILE A 301 9.73 -4.14 3.93
N TYR A 302 8.42 -4.03 4.12
CA TYR A 302 7.43 -4.52 3.16
C TYR A 302 7.45 -3.73 1.84
N PHE A 303 7.52 -2.40 1.91
CA PHE A 303 7.60 -1.53 0.72
C PHE A 303 8.82 -1.87 -0.13
N ASN A 304 9.99 -2.03 0.49
CA ASN A 304 11.23 -2.37 -0.21
C ASN A 304 11.15 -3.77 -0.85
N LYS A 305 10.63 -4.78 -0.12
CA LYS A 305 10.43 -6.14 -0.65
C LYS A 305 9.54 -6.12 -1.89
N ASN A 306 8.46 -5.35 -1.87
CA ASN A 306 7.57 -5.25 -3.03
C ASN A 306 8.18 -4.46 -4.17
N LEU A 307 8.92 -3.37 -3.87
CA LEU A 307 9.60 -2.59 -4.90
C LEU A 307 10.64 -3.43 -5.66
N ASP A 308 11.33 -4.35 -4.98
CA ASP A 308 12.27 -5.31 -5.59
C ASP A 308 11.58 -6.36 -6.47
N GLY A 309 10.33 -6.69 -6.17
CA GLY A 309 9.54 -7.66 -6.94
C GLY A 309 8.85 -7.07 -8.18
N LEU A 310 8.85 -5.75 -8.34
CA LEU A 310 8.16 -5.08 -9.45
C LEU A 310 9.01 -5.03 -10.72
N THR A 311 8.42 -5.44 -11.84
CA THR A 311 9.01 -5.28 -13.19
C THR A 311 8.70 -3.93 -13.82
N SER A 312 7.55 -3.33 -13.47
CA SER A 312 7.12 -2.02 -13.94
C SER A 312 6.07 -1.44 -12.98
N ILE A 313 6.08 -0.12 -12.81
CA ILE A 313 5.08 0.61 -12.04
C ILE A 313 4.10 1.28 -13.03
N PRO A 314 2.79 1.01 -12.97
CA PRO A 314 1.80 1.74 -13.75
C PRO A 314 1.78 3.23 -13.42
N GLN A 315 1.67 4.10 -14.42
CA GLN A 315 1.75 5.56 -14.23
C GLN A 315 0.66 6.11 -13.30
N ASP A 316 -0.55 5.54 -13.34
CA ASP A 316 -1.68 5.90 -12.47
C ASP A 316 -1.44 5.56 -11.00
N THR A 317 -0.55 4.61 -10.71
CA THR A 317 -0.16 4.26 -9.33
C THR A 317 0.98 5.09 -8.77
N PHE A 318 1.64 5.91 -9.60
CA PHE A 318 2.86 6.63 -9.21
C PHE A 318 2.61 7.65 -8.09
N VAL A 319 1.57 8.48 -8.20
CA VAL A 319 1.23 9.48 -7.16
C VAL A 319 0.89 8.80 -5.82
N PRO A 320 -0.02 7.80 -5.76
CA PRO A 320 -0.27 7.03 -4.55
C PRO A 320 1.01 6.42 -3.94
N LEU A 321 1.88 5.83 -4.76
CA LEU A 321 3.13 5.22 -4.30
C LEU A 321 4.11 6.24 -3.70
N ILE A 322 4.17 7.44 -4.27
CA ILE A 322 4.98 8.53 -3.71
C ILE A 322 4.45 8.95 -2.35
N VAL A 323 3.13 9.10 -2.19
CA VAL A 323 2.51 9.42 -0.89
C VAL A 323 2.79 8.32 0.14
N MET A 324 2.66 7.05 -0.24
CA MET A 324 3.01 5.91 0.60
C MET A 324 4.49 5.91 0.99
N ALA A 325 5.40 6.17 0.05
CA ALA A 325 6.84 6.28 0.32
C ALA A 325 7.16 7.45 1.28
N ILE A 326 6.47 8.59 1.16
CA ILE A 326 6.61 9.72 2.08
C ILE A 326 6.11 9.36 3.49
N SER A 327 5.02 8.59 3.60
CA SER A 327 4.47 8.16 4.90
C SER A 327 5.46 7.33 5.73
N LEU A 328 6.43 6.69 5.08
CA LEU A 328 7.50 5.92 5.73
C LEU A 328 8.59 6.81 6.35
N GLU A 329 8.55 8.12 6.10
CA GLU A 329 9.49 9.12 6.63
C GLU A 329 10.97 8.76 6.39
N ASN A 330 11.23 8.20 5.20
CA ASN A 330 12.55 7.79 4.78
C ASN A 330 12.82 8.28 3.35
N LEU A 331 13.61 9.36 3.23
CA LEU A 331 13.95 9.98 1.95
C LEU A 331 14.59 8.98 0.97
N ALA A 332 15.38 8.02 1.47
CA ALA A 332 16.02 7.02 0.61
C ALA A 332 15.00 6.14 -0.11
N VAL A 333 13.82 5.88 0.47
CA VAL A 333 12.74 5.13 -0.19
C VAL A 333 12.15 5.94 -1.34
N VAL A 334 11.92 7.24 -1.14
CA VAL A 334 11.42 8.14 -2.19
C VAL A 334 12.43 8.21 -3.33
N GLN A 335 13.72 8.38 -3.01
CA GLN A 335 14.81 8.39 -4.00
C GLN A 335 14.87 7.07 -4.79
N ARG A 336 14.77 5.94 -4.09
CA ARG A 336 14.77 4.61 -4.71
C ARG A 336 13.57 4.41 -5.61
N LEU A 337 12.35 4.77 -5.17
CA LEU A 337 11.15 4.71 -5.97
C LEU A 337 11.29 5.51 -7.26
N LEU A 338 11.79 6.76 -7.18
CA LEU A 338 12.04 7.57 -8.38
C LEU A 338 13.06 6.94 -9.32
N SER A 339 14.10 6.31 -8.78
CA SER A 339 15.13 5.62 -9.57
C SER A 339 14.61 4.36 -10.26
N SER A 340 13.57 3.73 -9.70
CA SER A 340 12.88 2.57 -10.27
C SER A 340 11.79 2.93 -11.29
N CYS A 341 11.46 4.22 -11.45
CA CYS A 341 10.44 4.70 -12.38
C CYS A 341 11.06 5.41 -13.59
N PRO A 342 10.39 5.42 -14.76
CA PRO A 342 10.77 6.29 -15.86
C PRO A 342 10.76 7.76 -15.40
N SER A 343 11.82 8.52 -15.72
CA SER A 343 11.91 9.95 -15.37
C SER A 343 10.75 10.79 -15.92
N GLN A 344 10.12 10.32 -17.01
CA GLN A 344 8.93 10.94 -17.60
C GLN A 344 7.76 11.02 -16.60
N TYR A 345 7.63 10.07 -15.67
CA TYR A 345 6.52 10.10 -14.70
C TYR A 345 6.57 11.32 -13.79
N LEU A 346 7.78 11.74 -13.39
CA LEU A 346 7.97 12.94 -12.58
C LEU A 346 7.76 14.22 -13.39
N LEU A 347 8.17 14.21 -14.66
CA LEU A 347 7.97 15.34 -15.58
C LEU A 347 6.49 15.56 -15.92
N ASP A 348 5.73 14.48 -16.07
CA ASP A 348 4.30 14.50 -16.40
C ASP A 348 3.42 14.92 -15.21
N LEU A 349 3.96 15.01 -14.00
CA LEU A 349 3.17 15.46 -12.85
C LEU A 349 2.68 16.89 -13.06
N SER A 350 1.36 17.05 -13.09
CA SER A 350 0.70 18.35 -13.10
C SER A 350 0.83 19.05 -11.74
N GLU A 351 0.69 20.37 -11.70
CA GLU A 351 0.67 21.11 -10.43
C GLU A 351 -0.45 20.68 -9.46
N PRO A 352 -1.68 20.35 -9.92
CA PRO A 352 -2.69 19.73 -9.06
C PRO A 352 -2.23 18.43 -8.39
N GLN A 353 -1.52 17.55 -9.11
CA GLN A 353 -0.99 16.30 -8.54
C GLN A 353 0.16 16.57 -7.56
N MET A 354 1.02 17.56 -7.85
CA MET A 354 2.04 17.99 -6.89
C MET A 354 1.41 18.55 -5.61
N GLU A 355 0.32 19.30 -5.73
CA GLU A 355 -0.42 19.82 -4.58
C GLU A 355 -1.14 18.73 -3.80
N GLU A 356 -1.67 17.71 -4.47
CA GLU A 356 -2.20 16.50 -3.83
C GLU A 356 -1.12 15.80 -2.99
N ILE A 357 0.07 15.58 -3.55
CA ILE A 357 1.21 15.01 -2.82
C ILE A 357 1.54 15.86 -1.60
N ARG A 358 1.63 17.20 -1.76
CA ARG A 358 1.92 18.11 -0.64
C ARG A 358 0.88 17.99 0.47
N LYS A 359 -0.41 18.02 0.12
CA LYS A 359 -1.52 17.91 1.08
C LYS A 359 -1.55 16.57 1.78
N ALA A 360 -1.46 15.46 1.03
CA ALA A 360 -1.44 14.11 1.60
C ALA A 360 -0.22 13.87 2.50
N SER A 361 0.86 14.61 2.27
CA SER A 361 2.09 14.55 3.08
C SER A 361 2.09 15.48 4.29
N GLN A 362 1.02 16.26 4.51
CA GLN A 362 0.92 17.10 5.70
C GLN A 362 0.80 16.23 6.97
N GLY A 363 1.51 16.63 8.02
CA GLY A 363 1.50 15.94 9.31
C GLY A 363 2.55 14.84 9.48
N TYR A 364 3.34 14.51 8.45
CA TYR A 364 4.58 13.75 8.62
C TYR A 364 5.72 14.72 8.96
N GLU A 365 6.56 14.37 9.92
CA GLU A 365 7.69 15.17 10.40
C GLU A 365 8.76 15.38 9.32
N LYS A 366 9.00 14.38 8.45
CA LYS A 366 10.03 14.41 7.40
C LYS A 366 9.50 14.61 5.98
N SER A 367 8.24 14.99 5.81
CA SER A 367 7.68 15.17 4.46
C SER A 367 8.29 16.35 3.70
N ALA A 368 8.72 17.40 4.40
CA ALA A 368 9.33 18.57 3.77
C ALA A 368 10.58 18.21 2.95
N ASP A 369 11.43 17.32 3.47
CA ASP A 369 12.63 16.85 2.77
C ASP A 369 12.28 16.07 1.51
N ALA A 370 11.31 15.16 1.60
CA ALA A 370 10.88 14.35 0.47
C ALA A 370 10.18 15.18 -0.62
N VAL A 371 9.28 16.08 -0.25
CA VAL A 371 8.60 17.00 -1.18
C VAL A 371 9.60 17.97 -1.81
N GLY A 372 10.54 18.49 -1.02
CA GLY A 372 11.63 19.35 -1.50
C GLY A 372 12.50 18.64 -2.54
N TYR A 373 12.87 17.38 -2.26
CA TYR A 373 13.61 16.55 -3.20
C TYR A 373 12.84 16.32 -4.51
N LEU A 374 11.54 15.99 -4.45
CA LEU A 374 10.70 15.82 -5.64
C LEU A 374 10.65 17.08 -6.52
N CYS A 375 10.50 18.25 -5.89
CA CYS A 375 10.48 19.53 -6.60
C CYS A 375 11.84 19.83 -7.26
N ALA A 376 12.93 19.63 -6.53
CA ALA A 376 14.28 19.83 -7.04
C ALA A 376 14.60 18.89 -8.21
N GLU A 377 14.22 17.61 -8.11
CA GLU A 377 14.46 16.63 -9.14
C GLU A 377 13.63 16.89 -10.40
N LYS A 378 12.35 17.29 -10.25
CA LYS A 378 11.51 17.73 -11.38
C LYS A 378 12.10 18.94 -12.10
N GLN A 379 12.62 19.93 -11.35
CA GLN A 379 13.30 21.09 -11.92
C GLN A 379 14.58 20.70 -12.67
N ARG A 380 15.39 19.83 -12.06
CA ARG A 380 16.63 19.31 -12.67
C ARG A 380 16.36 18.61 -13.99
N LEU A 381 15.36 17.72 -14.03
CA LEU A 381 14.98 17.00 -15.25
C LEU A 381 14.42 17.95 -16.32
N THR A 382 13.60 18.93 -15.93
CA THR A 382 13.08 19.95 -16.86
C THR A 382 14.22 20.76 -17.49
N ALA A 383 15.19 21.20 -16.67
CA ALA A 383 16.35 21.95 -17.16
C ALA A 383 17.22 21.11 -18.11
N GLU A 384 17.42 19.83 -17.79
CA GLU A 384 18.16 18.90 -18.64
C GLU A 384 17.46 18.67 -19.98
N ASN A 385 16.13 18.48 -19.98
CA ASN A 385 15.35 18.34 -21.22
C ASN A 385 15.41 19.60 -22.08
N HIS A 386 15.32 20.79 -21.49
CA HIS A 386 15.49 22.05 -22.23
C HIS A 386 16.89 22.20 -22.80
N ARG A 387 17.93 21.78 -22.05
CA ARG A 387 19.32 21.79 -22.52
C ARG A 387 19.50 20.87 -23.71
N GLN A 388 19.01 19.63 -23.63
CA GLN A 388 19.08 18.65 -24.72
C GLN A 388 18.29 19.10 -25.95
N LEU A 389 17.11 19.70 -25.76
CA LEU A 389 16.32 20.26 -26.86
C LEU A 389 17.06 21.43 -27.53
N ALA A 390 17.64 22.35 -26.75
CA ALA A 390 18.42 23.46 -27.27
C ALA A 390 19.66 22.99 -28.03
N GLU A 391 20.37 21.98 -27.52
CA GLU A 391 21.52 21.38 -28.19
C GLU A 391 21.12 20.70 -29.50
N LYS A 392 20.03 19.94 -29.49
CA LYS A 392 19.47 19.32 -30.70
C LYS A 392 19.10 20.36 -31.75
N LEU A 393 18.37 21.41 -31.36
CA LEU A 393 17.98 22.50 -32.25
C LEU A 393 19.20 23.26 -32.79
N ASN A 394 20.24 23.45 -31.97
CA ASN A 394 21.48 24.10 -32.40
C ASN A 394 22.24 23.23 -33.41
N ASN A 395 22.33 21.92 -33.17
CA ASN A 395 22.96 20.98 -34.11
C ASN A 395 22.19 20.93 -35.45
N GLU A 396 20.86 20.84 -35.40
CA GLU A 396 20.01 20.89 -36.61
C GLU A 396 20.14 22.24 -37.35
N SER A 397 20.19 23.36 -36.62
CA SER A 397 20.43 24.70 -37.20
C SER A 397 21.81 24.80 -37.89
N ALA A 398 22.85 24.21 -37.31
CA ALA A 398 24.18 24.16 -37.91
C ALA A 398 24.21 23.32 -39.20
N GLU A 399 23.53 22.17 -39.22
CA GLU A 399 23.37 21.33 -40.41
C GLU A 399 22.62 22.09 -41.53
N LEU A 400 21.53 22.77 -41.19
CA LEU A 400 20.77 23.60 -42.12
C LEU A 400 21.67 24.72 -42.69
N LYS A 401 22.41 25.44 -41.85
CA LYS A 401 23.38 26.44 -42.30
C LYS A 401 24.40 25.85 -43.27
N SER A 402 25.01 24.71 -42.94
CA SER A 402 25.99 24.05 -43.82
C SER A 402 25.36 23.66 -45.17
N ARG A 403 24.14 23.12 -45.15
CA ARG A 403 23.38 22.80 -46.37
C ARG A 403 23.14 24.04 -47.24
N PHE A 404 22.72 25.16 -46.64
CA PHE A 404 22.54 26.41 -47.37
C PHE A 404 23.86 26.92 -47.97
N LEU A 405 24.95 26.94 -47.20
CA LEU A 405 26.25 27.42 -47.69
C LEU A 405 26.73 26.61 -48.90
N LYS A 406 26.53 25.29 -48.87
CA LYS A 406 26.86 24.40 -49.99
C LYS A 406 26.02 24.69 -51.24
N GLU A 407 24.70 24.81 -51.10
CA GLU A 407 23.81 25.15 -52.24
C GLU A 407 24.09 26.56 -52.79
N TYR A 408 24.47 27.49 -51.91
CA TYR A 408 24.86 28.84 -52.28
C TYR A 408 26.16 28.86 -53.09
N GLU A 409 27.16 28.09 -52.68
CA GLU A 409 28.43 27.95 -53.40
C GLU A 409 28.23 27.31 -54.78
N LEU A 410 27.42 26.26 -54.89
CA LEU A 410 27.05 25.66 -56.17
C LEU A 410 26.39 26.68 -57.12
N GLN A 411 25.49 27.52 -56.60
CA GLN A 411 24.88 28.58 -57.40
C GLN A 411 25.90 29.65 -57.81
N TRP A 412 26.80 30.03 -56.90
CA TRP A 412 27.85 31.02 -57.17
C TRP A 412 28.81 30.56 -58.28
N ASP A 413 29.20 29.29 -58.29
CA ASP A 413 30.05 28.73 -59.32
C ASP A 413 29.33 28.60 -60.67
N ALA A 414 28.04 28.23 -60.66
CA ALA A 414 27.20 28.23 -61.86
C ALA A 414 27.06 29.65 -62.45
N ASP A 415 26.87 30.67 -61.62
CA ASP A 415 26.82 32.07 -62.03
C ASP A 415 28.16 32.50 -62.67
N LYS A 416 29.30 32.16 -62.05
CA LYS A 416 30.62 32.47 -62.63
C LYS A 416 30.84 31.83 -64.00
N ALA A 417 30.47 30.56 -64.14
CA ALA A 417 30.62 29.81 -65.39
C ALA A 417 29.75 30.38 -66.51
N SER A 418 28.51 30.76 -66.20
CA SER A 418 27.53 31.28 -67.16
C SER A 418 27.94 32.61 -67.81
N TRP A 419 28.86 33.34 -67.17
CA TRP A 419 29.33 34.66 -67.62
C TRP A 419 30.83 34.66 -67.96
N CYS A 420 31.40 33.49 -68.28
CA CYS A 420 32.82 33.33 -68.64
C CYS A 420 33.79 34.01 -67.64
N GLY A 421 33.45 34.02 -66.35
CA GLY A 421 34.25 34.64 -65.29
C GLY A 421 34.10 36.16 -65.11
N ILE A 422 33.42 36.87 -66.02
CA ILE A 422 33.21 38.34 -65.95
C ILE A 422 32.33 38.70 -64.74
N TYR A 423 31.47 37.79 -64.30
CA TYR A 423 30.57 37.97 -63.15
C TYR A 423 31.30 38.35 -61.86
N SER A 424 32.48 37.79 -61.63
CA SER A 424 33.29 38.04 -60.43
C SER A 424 33.86 39.47 -60.35
N PHE A 425 33.86 40.22 -61.47
CA PHE A 425 34.31 41.62 -61.48
C PHE A 425 33.27 42.59 -60.90
N PHE A 426 31.99 42.25 -60.94
CA PHE A 426 30.90 43.16 -60.54
C PHE A 426 30.03 42.63 -59.41
N ALA A 427 30.03 41.32 -59.15
CA ALA A 427 29.28 40.72 -58.04
C ALA A 427 30.20 40.40 -56.85
N ARG A 428 29.81 40.84 -55.65
CA ARG A 428 30.46 40.44 -54.39
C ARG A 428 29.53 39.46 -53.65
N SER A 429 30.11 38.42 -53.04
CA SER A 429 29.38 37.60 -52.08
C SER A 429 29.40 38.30 -50.73
N ASN A 430 28.22 38.51 -50.16
CA ASN A 430 28.05 38.92 -48.76
C ASN A 430 27.55 37.75 -47.90
N VAL A 431 27.69 36.51 -48.38
CA VAL A 431 27.45 35.30 -47.59
C VAL A 431 28.81 34.76 -47.16
N ASP A 432 28.97 34.51 -45.87
CA ASP A 432 30.18 33.98 -45.26
C ASP A 432 29.85 32.97 -44.15
N GLU A 433 30.85 32.20 -43.73
CA GLU A 433 30.72 31.15 -42.71
C GLU A 433 30.46 31.69 -41.30
N ASN A 434 30.71 32.98 -41.04
CA ASN A 434 30.53 33.56 -39.72
C ASN A 434 29.08 34.02 -39.48
N LYS A 435 28.29 34.22 -40.54
CA LYS A 435 26.87 34.57 -40.43
C LYS A 435 26.04 33.42 -39.84
N SER A 436 25.20 33.73 -38.86
CA SER A 436 24.19 32.82 -38.32
C SER A 436 23.13 32.47 -39.38
N LEU A 437 22.44 31.35 -39.21
CA LEU A 437 21.32 30.97 -40.09
C LEU A 437 20.26 32.08 -40.18
N ARG A 438 20.01 32.77 -39.05
CA ARG A 438 19.09 33.92 -38.99
C ARG A 438 19.54 35.09 -39.87
N GLU A 439 20.81 35.45 -39.80
CA GLU A 439 21.38 36.51 -40.65
C GLU A 439 21.36 36.14 -42.13
N LEU A 440 21.60 34.86 -42.45
CA LEU A 440 21.52 34.36 -43.82
C LEU A 440 20.09 34.44 -44.38
N VAL A 441 19.08 34.09 -43.57
CA VAL A 441 17.67 34.22 -43.95
C VAL A 441 17.26 35.70 -44.06
N GLN A 442 17.70 36.57 -43.16
CA GLN A 442 17.45 38.01 -43.25
C GLN A 442 18.08 38.63 -44.50
N HIS A 443 19.30 38.23 -44.85
CA HIS A 443 19.96 38.64 -46.09
C HIS A 443 19.17 38.17 -47.32
N ALA A 444 18.68 36.92 -47.33
CA ALA A 444 17.85 36.39 -48.42
C ALA A 444 16.49 37.11 -48.57
N ARG A 445 15.93 37.65 -47.49
CA ARG A 445 14.72 38.47 -47.50
C ARG A 445 14.96 39.92 -47.94
N GLY A 446 16.20 40.31 -48.22
CA GLY A 446 16.55 41.70 -48.56
C GLY A 446 16.48 42.66 -47.36
N LEU A 447 16.48 42.12 -46.14
CA LEU A 447 16.40 42.88 -44.89
C LEU A 447 17.78 43.19 -44.29
N SER A 448 18.86 42.79 -44.96
CA SER A 448 20.23 43.11 -44.54
C SER A 448 20.73 44.41 -45.15
N GLU A 449 21.61 45.11 -44.44
CA GLU A 449 22.29 46.32 -44.96
C GLU A 449 23.30 46.03 -46.10
N GLN A 450 23.59 44.75 -46.37
CA GLN A 450 24.62 44.31 -47.32
C GLN A 450 24.03 43.69 -48.60
N GLY A 451 23.67 44.52 -49.57
CA GLY A 451 23.24 44.09 -50.91
C GLY A 451 21.81 43.54 -50.96
N SER A 452 21.35 43.20 -52.17
CA SER A 452 19.94 42.84 -52.43
C SER A 452 19.56 41.40 -52.07
N GLY A 453 20.52 40.56 -51.64
CA GLY A 453 20.22 39.18 -51.24
C GLY A 453 19.78 38.22 -52.34
N LYS A 454 19.63 38.66 -53.60
CA LYS A 454 18.96 37.91 -54.68
C LYS A 454 19.42 36.46 -54.88
N ARG A 455 20.73 36.17 -54.81
CA ARG A 455 21.21 34.78 -54.91
C ARG A 455 20.76 33.94 -53.72
N SER A 456 20.87 34.48 -52.50
CA SER A 456 20.44 33.80 -51.29
C SER A 456 18.92 33.55 -51.32
N GLN A 457 18.17 34.52 -51.85
CA GLN A 457 16.73 34.43 -52.08
C GLN A 457 16.39 33.27 -53.02
N GLU A 458 17.06 33.18 -54.18
CA GLU A 458 16.85 32.08 -55.14
C GLU A 458 17.22 30.71 -54.58
N VAL A 459 18.36 30.62 -53.88
CA VAL A 459 18.80 29.39 -53.19
C VAL A 459 17.77 28.97 -52.14
N MET A 460 17.35 29.88 -51.25
CA MET A 460 16.39 29.56 -50.19
C MET A 460 14.97 29.27 -50.71
N LYS A 461 14.55 29.85 -51.84
CA LYS A 461 13.31 29.44 -52.52
C LYS A 461 13.38 28.02 -53.06
N ARG A 462 14.49 27.64 -53.71
CA ARG A 462 14.70 26.26 -54.19
C ARG A 462 14.77 25.25 -53.05
N MET A 463 15.31 25.66 -51.90
CA MET A 463 15.34 24.85 -50.69
C MET A 463 13.98 24.75 -49.98
N GLY A 464 12.96 25.51 -50.41
CA GLY A 464 11.62 25.52 -49.79
C GLY A 464 11.50 26.38 -48.53
N TRP A 465 12.53 27.18 -48.21
CA TRP A 465 12.60 27.96 -46.97
C TRP A 465 11.98 29.35 -47.10
N LEU A 466 11.87 29.85 -48.32
CA LEU A 466 11.15 31.06 -48.66
C LEU A 466 10.02 30.74 -49.66
N ASP A 467 8.86 31.34 -49.47
CA ASP A 467 7.74 31.24 -50.42
C ASP A 467 7.91 32.16 -51.63
N GLU A 468 6.92 32.20 -52.51
CA GLU A 468 6.93 33.06 -53.70
C GLU A 468 7.04 34.56 -53.36
N ASN A 469 6.55 34.97 -52.18
CA ASN A 469 6.55 36.33 -51.65
C ASN A 469 7.80 36.67 -50.80
N ASN A 470 8.75 35.73 -50.65
CA ASN A 470 9.93 35.84 -49.79
C ASN A 470 9.62 35.82 -48.29
N GLU A 471 8.48 35.24 -47.92
CA GLU A 471 8.14 34.97 -46.54
C GLU A 471 8.70 33.62 -46.09
N VAL A 472 9.06 33.56 -44.81
CA VAL A 472 9.67 32.40 -44.17
C VAL A 472 8.63 31.28 -44.05
N THR A 473 8.95 30.09 -44.53
CA THR A 473 8.07 28.92 -44.39
C THR A 473 8.17 28.30 -42.99
N ALA A 474 7.15 27.54 -42.59
CA ALA A 474 7.11 26.87 -41.28
C ALA A 474 8.29 25.90 -41.06
N GLU A 475 8.87 25.36 -42.15
CA GLU A 475 10.00 24.43 -42.12
C GLU A 475 11.23 25.04 -41.45
N ILE A 476 11.57 26.29 -41.78
CA ILE A 476 12.74 26.98 -41.23
C ILE A 476 12.37 27.92 -40.07
N GLY A 477 11.10 28.33 -39.97
CA GLY A 477 10.60 29.28 -38.97
C GLY A 477 10.88 28.87 -37.52
N ASN A 478 10.81 27.57 -37.20
CA ASN A 478 11.06 27.06 -35.85
C ASN A 478 12.52 27.21 -35.38
N TYR A 479 13.48 27.35 -36.30
CA TYR A 479 14.91 27.50 -36.00
C TYR A 479 15.35 28.96 -35.94
N LEU A 480 14.48 29.89 -36.36
CA LEU A 480 14.78 31.33 -36.43
C LEU A 480 14.28 32.11 -35.20
N SER A 481 13.47 31.49 -34.36
CA SER A 481 12.80 32.09 -33.18
C SER A 481 13.59 31.96 -31.87
N LEU A 482 14.70 31.20 -31.85
CA LEU A 482 15.47 30.86 -30.64
C LEU A 482 16.92 31.41 -30.62
N GLY A 483 17.30 32.25 -31.59
CA GLY A 483 18.62 32.86 -31.70
C GLY A 483 18.61 34.37 -31.54
#